data_AF-A0A2M7YXX9-F1
#
_entry.id   AF-A0A2M7YXX9-F1
#
_cell.length_a   1.000
_cell.length_b   1.000
_cell.length_c   1.000
_cell.angle_alpha   90.00
_cell.angle_beta   90.00
_cell.angle_gamma   90.00
#
_symmetry.space_group_name_H-M   'P 1'
#
loop_
_entity.id
_entity.type
_entity.pdbx_description
1 polymer ?
#
loop_
_entity_poly.entity_id
_entity_poly.type
_entity_poly.pdbx_seq_one_letter_code
_entity_poly.pdbx_strand_id
1 'polypeptide(L)'
;MEFHELQKTRVGDLREMMKEHCPEVVGVVGMKKEELVDTLADKLGIEKPHKHVAAGLGKRAIKAEIKDLIVKRRAALEAGDGAQLKKYRRQIHRRKRRLRRMMQLS
;
A
#
# COMPACT_ATOMS: atom_id res chain seq x y z
N MET A 1 -5.17 22.16 -1.80
CA MET A 1 -4.14 21.44 -1.02
C MET A 1 -4.46 19.96 -1.14
N GLU A 2 -3.50 19.15 -1.56
CA GLU A 2 -3.67 17.70 -1.71
C GLU A 2 -3.46 16.99 -0.37
N PHE A 3 -4.13 15.85 -0.13
CA PHE A 3 -3.96 15.08 1.11
C PHE A 3 -2.51 14.68 1.38
N HIS A 4 -1.75 14.45 0.29
CA HIS A 4 -0.34 14.09 0.37
C HIS A 4 0.54 15.25 0.86
N GLU A 5 0.14 16.50 0.63
CA GLU A 5 0.83 17.68 1.15
C GLU A 5 0.65 17.81 2.67
N LEU A 6 -0.57 17.55 3.17
CA LEU A 6 -0.86 17.49 4.61
C LEU A 6 -0.09 16.36 5.32
N GLN A 7 0.13 15.22 4.66
CA GLN A 7 0.97 14.16 5.25
C GLN A 7 2.44 14.56 5.36
N LYS A 8 2.93 15.45 4.49
CA LYS A 8 4.32 15.88 4.44
C LYS A 8 4.64 17.05 5.35
N THR A 9 3.66 17.89 5.68
CA THR A 9 3.85 19.00 6.63
C THR A 9 4.30 18.52 8.00
N ARG A 10 5.00 19.41 8.73
CA ARG A 10 5.49 19.10 10.07
C ARG A 10 4.31 19.04 11.02
N VAL A 11 4.44 18.22 12.07
CA VAL A 11 3.43 18.12 13.13
C VAL A 11 3.17 19.48 13.80
N GLY A 12 4.19 20.35 13.90
CA GLY A 12 4.03 21.71 14.41
C GLY A 12 3.05 22.52 13.56
N ASP A 13 3.33 22.63 12.26
CA ASP A 13 2.51 23.36 11.29
C ASP A 13 1.08 22.80 11.23
N LEU A 14 0.91 21.47 11.28
CA LEU A 14 -0.41 20.83 11.33
C LEU A 14 -1.21 21.23 12.58
N ARG A 15 -0.54 21.45 13.73
CA ARG A 15 -1.21 21.89 14.96
C ARG A 15 -1.60 23.36 14.89
N GLU A 16 -0.80 24.19 14.21
CA GLU A 16 -1.13 25.59 13.97
C GLU A 16 -2.34 25.71 13.03
N MET A 17 -2.32 24.98 11.91
CA MET A 17 -3.47 24.89 11.00
C MET A 17 -4.74 24.37 11.70
N MET A 18 -4.61 23.40 12.61
CA MET A 18 -5.73 22.93 13.43
C MET A 18 -6.30 24.00 14.36
N LYS A 19 -5.45 24.86 14.94
CA LYS A 19 -5.92 25.96 15.80
C LYS A 19 -6.61 27.06 14.99
N GLU A 20 -6.16 27.30 13.76
CA GLU A 20 -6.75 28.31 12.86
C GLU A 20 -8.08 27.84 12.25
N HIS A 21 -8.13 26.61 11.77
CA HIS A 21 -9.28 26.08 11.04
C HIS A 21 -10.28 25.30 11.92
N CYS A 22 -9.86 24.84 13.10
CA CYS A 22 -10.67 23.99 14.00
C CYS A 22 -10.49 24.41 15.48
N PRO A 23 -10.78 25.66 15.87
CA PRO A 23 -10.64 26.13 17.25
C PRO A 23 -11.50 25.36 18.27
N GLU A 24 -12.53 24.64 17.80
CA GLU A 24 -13.38 23.77 18.61
C GLU A 24 -12.69 22.48 19.10
N VAL A 25 -11.58 22.08 18.46
CA VAL A 25 -10.89 20.84 18.80
C VAL A 25 -9.91 21.09 19.95
N VAL A 26 -10.24 20.57 21.13
CA VAL A 26 -9.40 20.63 22.33
C VAL A 26 -8.45 19.42 22.34
N GLY A 27 -7.18 19.63 22.73
CA GLY A 27 -6.21 18.53 22.87
C GLY A 27 -5.36 18.22 21.63
N VAL A 28 -5.29 19.14 20.65
CA VAL A 28 -4.48 19.06 19.41
C VAL A 28 -2.99 18.71 19.67
N VAL A 29 -2.46 19.06 20.84
CA VAL A 29 -1.07 18.76 21.26
C VAL A 29 -0.83 17.26 21.54
N GLY A 30 -1.87 16.51 21.90
CA GLY A 30 -1.81 15.07 22.18
C GLY A 30 -2.14 14.18 20.98
N MET A 31 -2.72 14.74 19.91
CA MET A 31 -3.13 13.98 18.74
C MET A 31 -1.95 13.45 17.93
N LYS A 32 -2.12 12.25 17.37
CA LYS A 32 -1.14 11.66 16.44
C LYS A 32 -1.16 12.42 15.13
N LYS A 33 -0.04 12.39 14.40
CA LYS A 33 0.07 13.04 13.08
C LYS A 33 -1.04 12.61 12.13
N GLU A 34 -1.38 11.32 12.11
CA GLU A 34 -2.44 10.78 11.25
C GLU A 34 -3.81 11.35 11.60
N GLU A 35 -4.13 11.49 12.89
CA GLU A 35 -5.40 12.07 13.38
C GLU A 35 -5.50 13.55 13.04
N LEU A 36 -4.40 14.31 13.15
CA LEU A 36 -4.33 15.72 12.77
C LEU A 36 -4.60 15.93 11.28
N VAL A 37 -3.94 15.12 10.43
CA VAL A 37 -4.12 15.16 8.97
C VAL A 37 -5.55 14.79 8.59
N ASP A 38 -6.11 13.76 9.23
CA ASP A 38 -7.46 13.30 8.96
C ASP A 38 -8.51 14.35 9.32
N THR A 39 -8.39 14.96 10.50
CA THR A 39 -9.32 16.00 10.97
C THR A 39 -9.25 17.25 10.08
N LEU A 40 -8.03 17.67 9.70
CA LEU A 40 -7.82 18.77 8.77
C LEU A 40 -8.37 18.46 7.38
N ALA A 41 -8.14 17.26 6.85
CA ALA A 41 -8.63 16.86 5.54
C ALA A 41 -10.17 16.84 5.50
N ASP A 42 -10.81 16.31 6.54
CA ASP A 42 -12.28 16.24 6.65
C ASP A 42 -12.88 17.66 6.74
N LYS A 43 -12.20 18.60 7.40
CA LYS A 43 -12.64 20.01 7.54
C LYS A 43 -12.37 20.88 6.32
N LEU A 44 -11.25 20.64 5.64
CA LEU A 44 -10.88 21.33 4.41
C LEU A 44 -11.54 20.73 3.17
N GLY A 45 -12.34 19.66 3.32
CA GLY A 45 -13.02 18.97 2.22
C GLY A 45 -12.06 18.27 1.25
N ILE A 46 -10.88 17.87 1.74
CA ILE A 46 -9.85 17.21 0.93
C ILE A 46 -10.15 15.71 0.93
N GLU A 47 -10.44 15.16 -0.25
CA GLU A 47 -10.67 13.72 -0.40
C GLU A 47 -9.42 12.93 0.03
N LYS A 48 -9.60 12.03 1.01
CA LYS A 48 -8.59 11.05 1.36
C LYS A 48 -8.40 10.13 0.15
N PRO A 49 -7.18 10.03 -0.43
CA PRO A 49 -6.91 8.96 -1.39
C PRO A 49 -7.17 7.66 -0.64
N HIS A 50 -8.21 6.93 -1.04
CA HIS A 50 -8.64 5.70 -0.39
C HIS A 50 -7.41 4.83 -0.14
N LYS A 51 -7.06 4.60 1.13
CA LYS A 51 -6.00 3.65 1.50
C LYS A 51 -6.43 2.33 0.86
N HIS A 52 -5.78 1.91 -0.23
CA HIS A 52 -6.02 0.65 -0.93
C HIS A 52 -5.58 -0.54 -0.07
N VAL A 53 -6.21 -0.75 1.09
CA VAL A 53 -5.94 -1.86 2.01
C VAL A 53 -6.21 -3.20 1.29
N ALA A 54 -7.20 -3.24 0.40
CA ALA A 54 -7.51 -4.40 -0.44
C ALA A 54 -6.35 -4.77 -1.40
N ALA A 55 -5.59 -3.79 -1.91
CA ALA A 55 -4.44 -4.06 -2.76
C ALA A 55 -3.28 -4.70 -1.98
N GLY A 56 -3.11 -4.36 -0.70
CA GLY A 56 -2.08 -4.93 0.17
C GLY A 56 -2.24 -6.43 0.42
N LEU A 57 -3.47 -6.88 0.67
CA LEU A 57 -3.80 -8.31 0.85
C LEU A 57 -3.56 -9.11 -0.44
N GLY A 58 -4.01 -8.59 -1.59
CA GLY A 58 -3.76 -9.21 -2.88
C GLY A 58 -2.27 -9.31 -3.25
N LYS A 59 -1.49 -8.28 -2.91
CA LYS A 59 -0.02 -8.27 -3.11
C LYS A 59 0.67 -9.36 -2.27
N ARG A 60 0.24 -9.59 -1.02
CA ARG A 60 0.77 -10.65 -0.15
C ARG A 60 0.45 -12.05 -0.69
N ALA A 61 -0.79 -12.28 -1.12
CA ALA A 61 -1.22 -13.56 -1.70
C ALA A 61 -0.40 -13.93 -2.95
N ILE A 62 -0.21 -12.98 -3.87
CA ILE A 62 0.58 -13.22 -5.10
C ILE A 62 2.04 -13.54 -4.77
N LYS A 63 2.63 -12.89 -3.74
CA LYS A 63 3.99 -13.19 -3.30
C LYS A 63 4.11 -14.60 -2.72
N ALA A 64 3.10 -15.06 -1.95
CA ALA A 64 3.05 -16.44 -1.44
C ALA A 64 2.99 -17.46 -2.59
N GLU A 65 2.08 -17.26 -3.55
CA GLU A 65 1.96 -18.14 -4.72
C GLU A 65 3.26 -18.22 -5.54
N ILE A 66 4.00 -17.12 -5.67
CA ILE A 66 5.30 -17.12 -6.37
C ILE A 66 6.31 -18.00 -5.63
N LYS A 67 6.37 -17.96 -4.30
CA LYS A 67 7.29 -18.80 -3.51
C LYS A 67 7.00 -20.27 -3.73
N ASP A 68 5.73 -20.68 -3.67
CA ASP A 68 5.32 -22.07 -3.87
C ASP A 68 5.71 -22.59 -5.26
N LEU A 69 5.55 -21.76 -6.30
CA LEU A 69 5.93 -22.14 -7.65
C LEU A 69 7.43 -22.24 -7.84
N ILE A 70 8.23 -21.47 -7.10
CA ILE A 70 9.68 -21.59 -7.13
C ILE A 70 10.10 -22.93 -6.55
N VAL A 71 9.47 -23.37 -5.46
CA VAL A 71 9.70 -24.71 -4.88
C VAL A 71 9.32 -25.80 -5.88
N LYS A 72 8.11 -25.73 -6.47
CA LYS A 72 7.66 -26.70 -7.49
C LYS A 72 8.55 -26.72 -8.74
N ARG A 73 9.08 -25.56 -9.15
CA ARG A 73 10.04 -25.44 -10.25
C ARG A 73 11.35 -26.14 -9.92
N ARG A 74 11.85 -26.04 -8.68
CA ARG A 74 13.08 -26.71 -8.24
C ARG A 74 12.89 -28.22 -8.24
N ALA A 75 11.80 -28.71 -7.66
CA ALA A 75 11.45 -30.13 -7.69
C ALA A 75 11.34 -30.68 -9.13
N ALA A 76 10.72 -29.93 -10.05
CA ALA A 76 10.65 -30.32 -11.46
C ALA A 76 12.01 -30.31 -12.18
N LEU A 77 12.94 -29.46 -11.74
CA LEU A 77 14.29 -29.42 -12.28
C LEU A 77 15.10 -30.65 -11.82
N GLU A 78 14.98 -31.01 -10.54
CA GLU A 78 15.61 -32.19 -9.96
C GLU A 78 15.06 -33.49 -10.56
N ALA A 79 13.74 -33.55 -10.80
CA ALA A 79 13.08 -34.68 -11.45
C ALA A 79 13.31 -34.76 -12.97
N GLY A 80 14.01 -33.79 -13.58
CA GLY A 80 14.22 -33.76 -15.04
C GLY A 80 12.94 -33.53 -15.87
N ASP A 81 11.83 -33.11 -15.25
CA ASP A 81 10.55 -32.90 -15.93
C ASP A 81 10.52 -31.54 -16.64
N GLY A 82 10.96 -31.54 -17.90
CA GLY A 82 10.99 -30.36 -18.77
C GLY A 82 9.60 -29.74 -19.01
N ALA A 83 8.53 -30.54 -19.02
CA ALA A 83 7.18 -30.06 -19.26
C ALA A 83 6.67 -29.25 -18.05
N GLN A 84 6.83 -29.79 -16.85
CA GLN A 84 6.47 -29.10 -15.60
C GLN A 84 7.38 -27.90 -15.35
N LEU A 85 8.68 -28.01 -15.65
CA LEU A 85 9.61 -26.88 -15.56
C LEU A 85 9.14 -25.68 -16.40
N LYS A 86 8.74 -25.92 -17.66
CA LYS A 86 8.21 -24.89 -18.56
C LYS A 86 6.89 -24.31 -18.02
N LYS A 87 6.00 -25.16 -17.50
CA LYS A 87 4.72 -24.76 -16.90
C LYS A 87 4.93 -23.84 -15.70
N TYR A 88 5.77 -24.21 -14.75
CA TYR A 88 6.03 -23.41 -13.54
C TYR A 88 6.73 -22.09 -13.86
N ARG A 89 7.71 -22.08 -14.78
CA ARG A 89 8.34 -20.82 -15.24
C ARG A 89 7.30 -19.83 -15.78
N ARG A 90 6.40 -20.28 -16.68
CA ARG A 90 5.33 -19.44 -17.24
C ARG A 90 4.41 -18.88 -16.16
N GLN A 91 4.02 -19.70 -15.19
CA GLN A 91 3.19 -19.28 -14.07
C GLN A 91 3.86 -18.21 -13.19
N ILE A 92 5.15 -18.39 -12.88
CA ILE A 92 5.94 -17.40 -12.14
C ILE A 92 5.99 -16.06 -12.90
N HIS A 93 6.25 -16.08 -14.21
CA HIS A 93 6.29 -14.85 -15.00
C HIS A 93 4.94 -14.13 -15.04
N ARG A 94 3.83 -14.86 -15.21
CA ARG A 94 2.47 -14.28 -15.20
C ARG A 94 2.16 -13.60 -13.87
N ARG A 95 2.45 -14.26 -12.75
CA ARG A 95 2.23 -13.71 -11.39
C ARG A 95 3.12 -12.50 -11.10
N LYS A 96 4.40 -12.53 -11.49
CA LYS A 96 5.30 -11.36 -11.39
C LYS A 96 4.80 -10.17 -12.23
N ARG A 97 4.26 -10.40 -13.43
CA ARG A 97 3.63 -9.35 -14.24
C ARG A 97 2.36 -8.79 -13.61
N ARG A 98 1.51 -9.64 -13.02
CA ARG A 98 0.33 -9.19 -12.27
C ARG A 98 0.74 -8.31 -11.08
N LEU A 99 1.74 -8.75 -10.32
CA LEU A 99 2.27 -7.99 -9.19
C LEU A 99 2.79 -6.60 -9.59
N ARG A 100 3.57 -6.51 -10.69
CA ARG A 100 4.05 -5.22 -11.20
C ARG A 100 2.92 -4.30 -11.66
N ARG A 101 1.90 -4.83 -12.35
CA ARG A 101 0.72 -4.03 -12.74
C ARG A 101 0.00 -3.48 -11.50
N MET A 102 -0.15 -4.29 -10.46
CA MET A 102 -0.75 -3.85 -9.18
C MET A 102 0.13 -2.87 -8.38
N MET A 103 1.41 -2.72 -8.72
CA MET A 103 2.31 -1.70 -8.15
C MET A 103 2.32 -0.41 -8.94
N GLN A 104 2.04 -0.47 -10.26
CA GLN A 104 1.97 0.70 -11.13
C GLN A 104 0.60 1.38 -11.09
N LEU A 105 -0.47 0.63 -10.78
CA LEU A 105 -1.83 1.15 -10.60
C LEU A 105 -2.12 1.65 -9.16
N SER A 106 -1.11 1.69 -8.27
CA SER A 106 -1.24 2.11 -6.88
C SER A 106 -0.31 3.26 -6.57
#